data_AF-A0AA38NC00-F1
#
_entry.id   AF-A0AA38NC00-F1
#
_cell.length_a   1.000
_cell.length_b   1.000
_cell.length_c   1.000
_cell.angle_alpha   90.00
_cell.angle_beta   90.00
_cell.angle_gamma   90.00
#
_symmetry.space_group_name_H-M   'P 1'
#
loop_
_entity.id
_entity.type
_entity.pdbx_description
1 polymer ?
#
loop_
_entity_poly.entity_id
_entity_poly.type
_entity_poly.pdbx_seq_one_letter_code
_entity_poly.pdbx_strand_id
1 'polypeptide(L)'
;MDNNLISLGLVVGVDWENLYKSPYKDFQIMKHHPFIRSLLSPSTSTRLAYGARTVTEGGLQSLPLLHFPGGALIGDSAGTVNMAKIKGVHTAMGTGILAANAASEALSSNPNSNSLSTYTSSFLTSPIHSELYSIQNLRPSFHFPSFTKHHLGVFGGILYSGIDWLFLKGRHTVDSAPSNIL
;
A
#
# COMPACT_ATOMS: atom_id res chain seq x y z
N MET A 1 -9.89 2.72 -21.37
CA MET A 1 -11.31 2.76 -20.95
C MET A 1 -12.07 3.16 -22.19
N ASP A 2 -12.79 2.22 -22.76
CA ASP A 2 -13.59 2.46 -23.95
C ASP A 2 -15.02 2.82 -23.50
N ASN A 3 -15.78 3.53 -24.34
CA ASN A 3 -17.20 3.91 -24.11
C ASN A 3 -17.48 5.04 -23.10
N ASN A 4 -16.66 6.09 -23.02
CA ASN A 4 -16.92 7.28 -22.18
C ASN A 4 -17.17 6.97 -20.68
N LEU A 5 -16.53 5.92 -20.16
CA LEU A 5 -16.62 5.54 -18.76
C LEU A 5 -15.57 6.28 -17.92
N ILE A 6 -15.97 6.72 -16.72
CA ILE A 6 -15.10 7.38 -15.74
C ILE A 6 -15.09 6.54 -14.46
N SER A 7 -13.89 6.25 -13.96
CA SER A 7 -13.68 5.69 -12.62
C SER A 7 -13.16 6.79 -11.71
N LEU A 8 -13.88 7.04 -10.62
CA LEU A 8 -13.54 8.07 -9.65
C LEU A 8 -13.63 7.47 -8.24
N GLY A 9 -12.62 7.73 -7.43
CA GLY A 9 -12.56 7.29 -6.04
C GLY A 9 -11.83 8.30 -5.17
N LEU A 10 -12.04 8.18 -3.85
CA LEU A 10 -11.31 8.92 -2.83
C LEU A 10 -10.68 7.90 -1.87
N VAL A 11 -9.41 8.11 -1.56
CA VAL A 11 -8.69 7.34 -0.54
C VAL A 11 -8.53 8.23 0.69
N VAL A 12 -8.84 7.67 1.85
CA VAL A 12 -8.67 8.33 3.15
C VAL A 12 -7.90 7.37 4.05
N GLY A 13 -6.76 7.80 4.58
CA GLY A 13 -5.98 7.04 5.56
C GLY A 13 -6.78 6.86 6.85
N VAL A 14 -6.68 5.70 7.51
CA VAL A 14 -7.52 5.32 8.66
C VAL A 14 -6.96 5.85 10.01
N ASP A 15 -6.09 6.85 9.92
CA ASP A 15 -5.39 7.51 11.01
C ASP A 15 -6.01 8.88 11.39
N TRP A 16 -7.30 9.10 11.10
CA TRP A 16 -7.98 10.35 11.44
C TRP A 16 -8.33 10.43 12.94
N GLU A 17 -8.12 11.60 13.54
CA GLU A 17 -8.48 11.85 14.94
C GLU A 17 -9.99 12.11 15.13
N ASN A 18 -10.64 12.72 14.12
CA ASN A 18 -12.05 13.12 14.22
C ASN A 18 -13.00 11.93 14.01
N LEU A 19 -13.64 11.46 15.07
CA LEU A 19 -14.60 10.35 15.07
C LEU A 19 -15.86 10.59 14.22
N TYR A 20 -16.20 11.84 13.91
CA TYR A 20 -17.35 12.18 13.07
C TYR A 20 -17.02 12.20 11.57
N LYS A 21 -15.76 11.91 11.20
CA LYS A 21 -15.34 11.88 9.80
C LYS A 21 -16.03 10.73 9.07
N SER A 22 -16.59 11.03 7.90
CA SER A 22 -17.22 10.05 7.03
C SER A 22 -16.55 10.08 5.66
N PRO A 23 -15.71 9.08 5.31
CA PRO A 23 -15.07 8.99 4.00
C PRO A 23 -16.09 9.03 2.84
N TYR A 24 -17.29 8.48 3.06
CA TYR A 24 -18.38 8.57 2.10
C TYR A 24 -18.82 10.03 1.86
N LYS A 25 -19.04 10.80 2.93
CA LYS A 25 -19.44 12.21 2.82
C LYS A 25 -18.35 13.05 2.18
N ASP A 26 -17.09 12.84 2.55
CA ASP A 26 -15.94 13.51 1.96
C ASP A 26 -15.86 13.23 0.45
N PHE A 27 -16.13 11.99 0.03
CA PHE A 27 -16.22 11.63 -1.38
C PHE A 27 -17.37 12.33 -2.11
N GLN A 28 -18.55 12.46 -1.48
CA GLN A 28 -19.65 13.24 -2.07
C GLN A 28 -19.27 14.72 -2.23
N ILE A 29 -18.64 15.32 -1.21
CA ILE A 29 -18.16 16.71 -1.25
C ILE A 29 -17.15 16.89 -2.39
N MET A 30 -16.19 15.97 -2.53
CA MET A 30 -15.18 16.01 -3.60
C MET A 30 -15.82 16.06 -4.98
N LYS A 31 -16.90 15.31 -5.23
CA LYS A 31 -17.61 15.33 -6.52
C LYS A 31 -18.25 16.68 -6.87
N HIS A 32 -18.50 17.54 -5.88
CA HIS A 32 -19.01 18.90 -6.12
C HIS A 32 -17.92 19.92 -6.45
N HIS A 33 -16.64 19.55 -6.35
CA HIS A 33 -15.53 20.40 -6.79
C HIS A 33 -15.72 20.79 -8.27
N PRO A 34 -15.57 22.08 -8.67
CA PRO A 34 -15.92 22.55 -10.02
C PRO A 34 -15.32 21.71 -11.15
N PHE A 35 -14.05 21.30 -11.00
CA PHE A 35 -13.35 20.44 -11.97
C PHE A 35 -13.95 19.02 -12.06
N ILE A 36 -14.35 18.41 -10.94
CA ILE A 36 -14.92 17.06 -10.97
C ILE A 36 -16.37 17.11 -11.43
N ARG A 37 -17.11 18.14 -11.01
CA ARG A 37 -18.49 18.36 -11.42
C ARG A 37 -18.63 18.57 -12.94
N SER A 38 -17.68 19.25 -13.58
CA SER A 38 -17.69 19.41 -15.04
C SER A 38 -17.50 18.09 -15.78
N LEU A 39 -16.77 17.13 -15.20
CA LEU A 39 -16.59 15.78 -15.74
C LEU A 39 -17.81 14.88 -15.51
N LEU A 40 -18.60 15.13 -14.46
CA LEU A 40 -19.76 14.33 -14.04
C LEU A 40 -21.09 15.00 -14.38
N SER A 41 -21.20 15.66 -15.54
CA SER A 41 -22.37 16.47 -15.90
C SER A 41 -23.69 15.75 -15.59
N PRO A 42 -24.54 16.29 -14.69
CA PRO A 42 -25.74 15.58 -14.20
C PRO A 42 -26.73 15.19 -15.30
N SER A 43 -26.72 15.92 -16.42
CA SER A 43 -27.57 15.64 -17.59
C SER A 43 -27.10 14.46 -18.43
N THR A 44 -25.83 14.07 -18.31
CA THR A 44 -25.15 13.20 -19.27
C THR A 44 -24.46 12.01 -18.63
N SER A 45 -24.27 12.03 -17.31
CA SER A 45 -23.53 11.01 -16.56
C SER A 45 -24.46 10.26 -15.61
N THR A 46 -24.44 8.93 -15.68
CA THR A 46 -25.17 8.05 -14.75
C THR A 46 -24.18 7.23 -13.95
N ARG A 47 -24.41 7.07 -12.63
CA ARG A 47 -23.59 6.21 -11.77
C ARG A 47 -23.95 4.75 -12.01
N LEU A 48 -23.06 4.00 -12.64
CA LEU A 48 -23.24 2.58 -12.93
C LEU A 48 -22.97 1.67 -11.72
N ALA A 49 -21.94 1.98 -10.94
CA ALA A 49 -21.52 1.16 -9.80
C ALA A 49 -21.00 2.04 -8.65
N TYR A 50 -21.01 1.47 -7.45
CA TYR A 50 -20.40 2.05 -6.26
C TYR A 50 -19.81 0.92 -5.41
N GLY A 51 -18.63 1.14 -4.86
CA GLY A 51 -17.97 0.21 -3.95
C GLY A 51 -16.98 0.95 -3.05
N ALA A 52 -16.59 0.29 -1.98
CA ALA A 52 -15.56 0.74 -1.06
C ALA A 52 -14.70 -0.47 -0.66
N ARG A 53 -13.40 -0.23 -0.46
CA ARG A 53 -12.44 -1.26 -0.05
C ARG A 53 -11.33 -0.61 0.76
N THR A 54 -10.80 -1.35 1.72
CA THR A 54 -9.60 -0.97 2.46
C THR A 54 -8.34 -1.33 1.66
N VAL A 55 -7.32 -0.49 1.78
CA VAL A 55 -6.00 -0.72 1.17
C VAL A 55 -4.97 -0.67 2.28
N THR A 56 -4.02 -1.61 2.29
CA THR A 56 -2.95 -1.64 3.28
C THR A 56 -1.97 -0.51 3.02
N GLU A 57 -1.68 0.29 4.06
CA GLU A 57 -0.77 1.43 3.93
C GLU A 57 0.53 1.33 4.73
N GLY A 58 0.70 0.27 5.51
CA GLY A 58 1.84 0.09 6.42
C GLY A 58 3.18 -0.23 5.74
N GLY A 59 3.15 -0.70 4.49
CA GLY A 59 4.35 -0.96 3.70
C GLY A 59 5.27 -2.03 4.32
N LEU A 60 6.58 -1.90 4.05
CA LEU A 60 7.59 -2.88 4.45
C LEU A 60 7.66 -3.09 5.98
N GLN A 61 7.48 -2.02 6.75
CA GLN A 61 7.57 -2.05 8.21
C GLN A 61 6.43 -2.79 8.89
N SER A 62 5.33 -3.01 8.18
CA SER A 62 4.15 -3.71 8.70
C SER A 62 4.01 -5.13 8.16
N LEU A 63 5.02 -5.65 7.44
CA LEU A 63 4.96 -7.02 6.93
C LEU A 63 5.03 -8.03 8.08
N PRO A 64 4.09 -8.99 8.15
CA PRO A 64 4.18 -10.10 9.09
C PRO A 64 5.18 -11.14 8.59
N LEU A 65 5.35 -12.20 9.39
CA LEU A 65 5.97 -13.43 8.88
C LEU A 65 5.17 -13.93 7.67
N LEU A 66 5.85 -14.10 6.54
CA LEU A 66 5.21 -14.36 5.25
C LEU A 66 4.73 -15.81 5.06
N HIS A 67 5.14 -16.72 5.93
CA HIS A 67 4.81 -18.14 5.84
C HIS A 67 4.57 -18.74 7.22
N PHE A 68 3.80 -19.83 7.24
CA PHE A 68 3.51 -20.62 8.43
C PHE A 68 3.39 -22.09 8.02
N PRO A 69 3.38 -23.05 8.98
CA PRO A 69 3.26 -24.46 8.64
C PRO A 69 2.02 -24.74 7.79
N GLY A 70 2.23 -25.15 6.53
CA GLY A 70 1.19 -25.46 5.56
C GLY A 70 0.63 -24.28 4.76
N GLY A 71 1.17 -23.06 4.89
CA GLY A 71 0.65 -21.91 4.14
C GLY A 71 1.54 -20.68 4.08
N ALA A 72 1.12 -19.71 3.28
CA ALA A 72 1.82 -18.44 3.09
C ALA A 72 0.84 -17.26 2.91
N LEU A 73 1.29 -16.07 3.29
CA LEU A 73 0.60 -14.81 3.07
C LEU A 73 1.12 -14.15 1.80
N ILE A 74 0.21 -13.81 0.89
CA ILE A 74 0.53 -13.22 -0.42
C ILE A 74 -0.26 -11.93 -0.66
N GLY A 75 0.29 -11.04 -1.49
CA GLY A 75 -0.33 -9.77 -1.87
C GLY A 75 -0.78 -8.90 -0.69
N ASP A 76 -1.97 -8.32 -0.81
CA ASP A 76 -2.53 -7.39 0.19
C ASP A 76 -2.76 -8.06 1.55
N SER A 77 -2.89 -9.40 1.62
CA SER A 77 -2.96 -10.11 2.91
C SER A 77 -1.66 -10.04 3.69
N ALA A 78 -0.51 -9.98 2.99
CA ALA A 78 0.79 -9.70 3.60
C ALA A 78 1.06 -8.19 3.75
N GLY A 79 0.42 -7.35 2.92
CA GLY A 79 0.59 -5.89 2.95
C GLY A 79 1.59 -5.35 1.92
N THR A 80 1.81 -6.05 0.80
CA THR A 80 2.85 -5.70 -0.19
C THR A 80 2.45 -4.57 -1.16
N VAL A 81 1.59 -3.64 -0.75
CA VAL A 81 1.09 -2.55 -1.63
C VAL A 81 2.12 -1.41 -1.69
N ASN A 82 2.43 -0.94 -2.90
CA ASN A 82 3.15 0.31 -3.08
C ASN A 82 2.19 1.49 -2.94
N MET A 83 2.15 2.09 -1.74
CA MET A 83 1.28 3.23 -1.46
C MET A 83 1.65 4.50 -2.22
N ALA A 84 2.94 4.76 -2.41
CA ALA A 84 3.42 5.96 -3.10
C ALA A 84 2.90 6.06 -4.53
N LYS A 85 2.81 4.91 -5.21
CA LYS A 85 2.29 4.81 -6.57
C LYS A 85 0.81 4.42 -6.63
N ILE A 86 0.20 4.06 -5.50
CA ILE A 86 -1.13 3.45 -5.40
C ILE A 86 -1.22 2.21 -6.32
N LYS A 87 -0.23 1.30 -6.20
CA LYS A 87 -0.11 0.08 -7.00
C LYS A 87 0.13 -1.14 -6.11
N GLY A 88 -0.81 -2.09 -6.11
CA GLY A 88 -0.67 -3.37 -5.42
C GLY A 88 -0.84 -4.60 -6.31
N VAL A 89 -1.39 -4.45 -7.52
CA VAL A 89 -1.73 -5.60 -8.38
C VAL A 89 -0.48 -6.37 -8.81
N HIS A 90 0.58 -5.66 -9.22
CA HIS A 90 1.82 -6.31 -9.69
C HIS A 90 2.58 -6.98 -8.55
N THR A 91 2.58 -6.38 -7.36
CA THR A 91 3.20 -7.00 -6.17
C THR A 91 2.40 -8.19 -5.67
N ALA A 92 1.07 -8.13 -5.71
CA ALA A 92 0.21 -9.28 -5.40
C ALA A 92 0.41 -10.45 -6.37
N MET A 93 0.49 -10.18 -7.68
CA MET A 93 0.82 -11.21 -8.66
C MET A 93 2.22 -11.77 -8.44
N GLY A 94 3.21 -10.90 -8.23
CA GLY A 94 4.60 -11.31 -8.04
C GLY A 94 4.81 -12.16 -6.78
N THR A 95 4.22 -11.77 -5.65
CA THR A 95 4.26 -12.58 -4.41
C THR A 95 3.54 -13.92 -4.58
N GLY A 96 2.43 -13.96 -5.32
CA GLY A 96 1.76 -15.22 -5.67
C GLY A 96 2.65 -16.17 -6.47
N ILE A 97 3.40 -15.66 -7.45
CA ILE A 97 4.37 -16.45 -8.23
C ILE A 97 5.50 -16.98 -7.34
N LEU A 98 6.07 -16.13 -6.47
CA LEU A 98 7.13 -16.54 -5.56
C LEU A 98 6.66 -17.63 -4.59
N ALA A 99 5.45 -17.48 -4.02
CA ALA A 99 4.87 -18.48 -3.12
C ALA A 99 4.56 -19.79 -3.85
N ALA A 100 4.08 -19.74 -5.09
CA ALA A 100 3.81 -20.92 -5.91
C ALA A 100 5.10 -21.69 -6.24
N ASN A 101 6.18 -20.99 -6.57
CA ASN A 101 7.49 -21.60 -6.82
C ASN A 101 8.02 -22.28 -5.55
N ALA A 102 7.94 -21.60 -4.39
CA ALA A 102 8.34 -22.18 -3.11
C ALA A 102 7.51 -23.42 -2.75
N ALA A 103 6.20 -23.41 -3.02
CA ALA A 103 5.34 -24.57 -2.80
C ALA A 103 5.70 -25.74 -3.71
N SER A 104 5.95 -25.48 -4.98
CA SER A 104 6.37 -26.50 -5.96
C SER A 104 7.70 -27.15 -5.57
N GLU A 105 8.68 -26.33 -5.14
CA GLU A 105 9.98 -26.81 -4.66
C GLU A 105 9.86 -27.64 -3.38
N ALA A 106 9.06 -27.18 -2.41
CA ALA A 106 8.81 -27.91 -1.16
C ALA A 106 8.17 -29.28 -1.44
N LEU A 107 7.16 -29.34 -2.32
CA LEU A 107 6.50 -30.59 -2.69
C LEU A 107 7.43 -31.55 -3.45
N SER A 108 8.31 -31.02 -4.31
CA SER A 108 9.24 -31.82 -5.10
C SER A 108 10.39 -32.40 -4.26
N SER A 109 10.87 -31.65 -3.27
CA SER A 109 11.97 -32.05 -2.39
C SER A 109 11.52 -32.98 -1.27
N ASN A 110 10.37 -32.70 -0.65
CA ASN A 110 9.77 -33.54 0.37
C ASN A 110 8.25 -33.32 0.39
N PRO A 111 7.44 -34.26 -0.13
CA PRO A 111 5.98 -34.15 -0.14
C PRO A 111 5.32 -33.97 1.23
N ASN A 112 6.01 -34.33 2.31
CA ASN A 112 5.55 -34.13 3.69
C ASN A 112 6.10 -32.84 4.34
N SER A 113 6.77 -31.99 3.56
CA SER A 113 7.25 -30.69 4.03
C SER A 113 6.07 -29.76 4.29
N ASN A 114 6.00 -29.23 5.51
CA ASN A 114 5.02 -28.21 5.88
C ASN A 114 5.61 -26.79 5.82
N SER A 115 6.86 -26.62 5.39
CA SER A 115 7.54 -25.33 5.42
C SER A 115 7.72 -24.73 4.04
N LEU A 116 7.36 -23.45 3.92
CA LEU A 116 7.52 -22.60 2.73
C LEU A 116 8.61 -21.54 2.96
N SER A 117 9.65 -21.84 3.73
CA SER A 117 10.68 -20.87 4.12
C SER A 117 11.40 -20.22 2.94
N THR A 118 11.55 -20.95 1.83
CA THR A 118 12.15 -20.45 0.58
C THR A 118 11.36 -19.28 -0.02
N TYR A 119 10.06 -19.16 0.26
CA TYR A 119 9.26 -18.00 -0.14
C TYR A 119 9.78 -16.71 0.51
N THR A 120 10.06 -16.73 1.82
CA THR A 120 10.55 -15.55 2.55
C THR A 120 11.89 -15.10 2.00
N SER A 121 12.84 -16.01 1.79
CA SER A 121 14.15 -15.70 1.21
C SER A 121 14.05 -15.17 -0.23
N SER A 122 13.16 -15.76 -1.03
CA SER A 122 12.91 -15.31 -2.41
C SER A 122 12.27 -13.93 -2.44
N PHE A 123 11.36 -13.63 -1.49
CA PHE A 123 10.77 -12.31 -1.37
C PHE A 123 11.82 -11.24 -1.04
N LEU A 124 12.69 -11.48 -0.06
CA LEU A 124 13.72 -10.51 0.37
C LEU A 124 14.71 -10.14 -0.74
N THR A 125 14.99 -11.09 -1.64
CA THR A 125 15.86 -10.89 -2.80
C THR A 125 15.12 -10.40 -4.05
N SER A 126 13.78 -10.31 -4.00
CA SER A 126 12.97 -9.94 -5.14
C SER A 126 12.97 -8.43 -5.43
N PRO A 127 12.63 -8.04 -6.68
CA PRO A 127 12.36 -6.65 -7.01
C PRO A 127 11.24 -6.02 -6.16
N ILE A 128 10.27 -6.83 -5.70
CA ILE A 128 9.15 -6.36 -4.87
C ILE A 128 9.66 -5.81 -3.54
N HIS A 129 10.55 -6.55 -2.87
CA HIS A 129 11.14 -6.09 -1.61
C HIS A 129 11.94 -4.80 -1.83
N SER A 130 12.77 -4.74 -2.89
CA SER A 130 13.52 -3.51 -3.19
C SER A 130 12.62 -2.31 -3.51
N GLU A 131 11.47 -2.56 -4.17
CA GLU A 131 10.48 -1.53 -4.44
C GLU A 131 9.87 -0.99 -3.14
N LEU A 132 9.43 -1.88 -2.24
CA LEU A 132 8.84 -1.49 -0.95
C LEU A 132 9.86 -0.82 -0.03
N TYR A 133 11.11 -1.29 -0.04
CA TYR A 133 12.21 -0.69 0.72
C TYR A 133 12.46 0.76 0.29
N SER A 134 12.42 1.04 -1.02
CA SER A 134 12.67 2.40 -1.54
C SER A 134 11.64 3.46 -1.14
N ILE A 135 10.48 3.02 -0.63
CA ILE A 135 9.35 3.88 -0.27
C ILE A 135 8.99 3.81 1.22
N GLN A 136 9.76 3.06 2.01
CA GLN A 136 9.40 2.74 3.40
C GLN A 136 9.14 3.99 4.25
N ASN A 137 9.90 5.07 4.04
CA ASN A 137 9.77 6.29 4.83
C ASN A 137 8.63 7.22 4.37
N LEU A 138 7.97 6.92 3.25
CA LEU A 138 6.97 7.83 2.68
C LEU A 138 5.74 7.97 3.58
N ARG A 139 5.10 6.86 3.98
CA ARG A 139 3.89 6.95 4.81
C ARG A 139 4.18 7.52 6.21
N PRO A 140 5.24 7.09 6.93
CA PRO A 140 5.60 7.69 8.22
C PRO A 140 5.92 9.18 8.15
N SER A 141 6.39 9.70 7.01
CA SER A 141 6.65 11.14 6.86
C SER A 141 5.40 12.02 6.97
N PHE A 142 4.20 11.44 6.82
CA PHE A 142 2.94 12.16 7.04
C PHE A 142 2.50 12.14 8.51
N HIS A 143 3.16 11.35 9.37
CA HIS A 143 2.86 11.18 10.79
C HIS A 143 3.73 12.06 11.71
N PHE A 144 4.35 13.14 11.20
CA PHE A 144 5.13 14.05 12.06
C PHE A 144 4.31 14.46 13.30
N PRO A 145 4.83 14.26 14.52
CA PRO A 145 4.04 14.41 15.73
C PRO A 145 3.48 15.82 15.81
N SER A 146 2.15 15.89 15.97
CA SER A 146 1.39 17.12 16.20
C SER A 146 1.84 17.89 17.47
N PHE A 147 2.76 17.33 18.27
CA PHE A 147 3.33 17.96 19.45
C PHE A 147 4.39 19.02 19.13
N THR A 148 5.08 18.89 17.98
CA THR A 148 5.94 19.97 17.50
C THR A 148 5.07 20.93 16.71
N LYS A 149 4.85 22.11 17.29
CA LYS A 149 4.02 23.23 16.83
C LYS A 149 4.52 23.88 15.51
N HIS A 150 4.95 23.08 14.54
CA HIS A 150 5.29 23.51 13.19
C HIS A 150 4.22 22.99 12.22
N HIS A 151 3.48 23.95 11.68
CA HIS A 151 2.31 23.85 10.80
C HIS A 151 2.53 23.15 9.44
N LEU A 152 3.56 22.32 9.30
CA LEU A 152 3.94 21.77 8.00
C LEU A 152 3.00 20.65 7.54
N GLY A 153 2.40 19.87 8.45
CA GLY A 153 1.32 18.90 8.15
C GLY A 153 1.58 18.08 6.86
N VAL A 154 0.57 17.99 6.01
CA VAL A 154 0.66 17.32 4.69
C VAL A 154 1.77 17.89 3.81
N PHE A 155 2.02 19.21 3.86
CA PHE A 155 3.06 19.86 3.05
C PHE A 155 4.48 19.47 3.50
N GLY A 156 4.69 19.27 4.80
CA GLY A 156 5.94 18.74 5.35
C GLY A 156 6.19 17.30 4.93
N GLY A 157 5.14 16.47 4.98
CA GLY A 157 5.18 15.10 4.46
C GLY A 157 5.53 15.06 2.97
N ILE A 158 4.92 15.93 2.16
CA ILE A 158 5.23 16.07 0.73
C ILE A 158 6.70 16.47 0.51
N LEU A 159 7.19 17.49 1.23
CA LEU A 159 8.57 17.97 1.10
C LEU A 159 9.57 16.87 1.46
N TYR A 160 9.41 16.24 2.62
CA TYR A 160 10.27 15.16 3.08
C TYR A 160 10.22 13.98 2.11
N SER A 161 9.02 13.55 1.73
CA SER A 161 8.80 12.48 0.76
C SER A 161 9.48 12.76 -0.58
N GLY A 162 9.39 14.00 -1.06
CA GLY A 162 10.05 14.42 -2.29
C GLY A 162 11.57 14.32 -2.20
N ILE A 163 12.16 14.80 -1.11
CA ILE A 163 13.62 14.75 -0.89
C ILE A 163 14.09 13.30 -0.73
N ASP A 164 13.45 12.53 0.13
CA ASP A 164 13.83 11.14 0.41
C ASP A 164 13.69 10.28 -0.85
N TRP A 165 12.59 10.41 -1.59
CA TRP A 165 12.36 9.62 -2.79
C TRP A 165 13.30 9.99 -3.95
N LEU A 166 13.52 11.28 -4.19
CA LEU A 166 14.35 11.73 -5.32
C LEU A 166 15.84 11.53 -5.09
N PHE A 167 16.34 11.84 -3.89
CA PHE A 167 17.78 11.87 -3.62
C PHE A 167 18.27 10.64 -2.85
N LEU A 168 17.47 10.15 -1.90
CA LEU A 168 17.94 9.15 -0.93
C LEU A 168 17.42 7.74 -1.23
N LYS A 169 16.35 7.63 -2.03
CA LYS A 169 15.69 6.37 -2.41
C LYS A 169 15.38 5.46 -1.22
N GLY A 170 14.96 6.04 -0.08
CA GLY A 170 14.64 5.29 1.14
C GLY A 170 15.84 4.64 1.83
N ARG A 171 17.08 5.04 1.49
CA ARG A 171 18.32 4.45 2.04
C ARG A 171 18.64 4.87 3.46
N HIS A 172 17.94 5.86 4.01
CA HIS A 172 18.05 6.20 5.44
C HIS A 172 16.99 5.45 6.23
N THR A 173 17.42 4.74 7.26
CA THR A 173 16.53 4.09 8.22
C THR A 173 15.98 5.15 9.17
N VAL A 174 14.67 5.40 9.10
CA VAL A 174 13.96 6.03 10.21
C VAL A 174 13.65 4.92 11.21
N ASP A 175 14.44 4.85 12.27
CA ASP A 175 14.35 3.84 13.34
C ASP A 175 12.92 3.72 13.88
N SER A 176 12.15 2.80 13.31
CA SER A 176 10.76 2.52 13.73
C SER A 176 10.35 1.05 13.55
N ALA A 177 11.26 0.18 13.10
CA ALA A 177 11.03 -1.27 13.10
C ALA A 177 12.06 -1.97 14.01
N PRO A 178 11.63 -2.80 14.98
CA PRO A 178 12.55 -3.66 15.71
C PRO A 178 13.22 -4.60 14.71
N SER A 179 14.54 -4.67 14.76
CA SER A 179 15.42 -5.42 13.85
C SER A 179 15.25 -6.96 13.89
N ASN A 180 14.20 -7.49 14.53
CA ASN A 180 14.11 -8.89 14.96
C ASN A 180 12.74 -9.56 14.68
N ILE A 181 12.12 -9.38 13.50
CA ILE A 181 10.90 -10.16 13.13
C ILE A 181 11.00 -10.82 11.74
N LEU A 182 12.21 -11.10 11.25
CA LEU A 182 12.42 -12.08 10.19
C LEU A 182 13.50 -13.07 10.60
#